data_AF-G7W8K1-F1
#
_entry.id   AF-G7W8K1-F1
#
_cell.length_a   1.000
_cell.length_b   1.000
_cell.length_c   1.000
_cell.angle_alpha   90.00
_cell.angle_beta   90.00
_cell.angle_gamma   90.00
#
_symmetry.space_group_name_H-M   'P 1'
#
loop_
_entity.id
_entity.type
_entity.pdbx_description
1 polymer ?
#
loop_
_entity_poly.entity_id
_entity_poly.type
_entity_poly.pdbx_seq_one_letter_code
_entity_poly.pdbx_strand_id
1 'polypeptide(L)'
;MEDIELLCIDDILIIHKEAIEMFGGSSEYYQDSITRVKSIIDQQYPHFDYDKYPTPFKKASMLWYFLTKNHCFVDGNKRVGFYAATVLLKINGYSDLIDDDEAYEKAIEITCLHLTGEDLDQYIIELSTWLEKRFTD
;
A
#
# COMPACT_ATOMS: atom_id res chain seq x y z
N MET A 1 -13.64 5.60 18.91
CA MET A 1 -12.91 5.50 17.63
C MET A 1 -12.48 4.06 17.60
N GLU A 2 -13.02 3.26 16.68
CA GLU A 2 -12.56 1.87 16.54
C GLU A 2 -11.06 1.90 16.21
N ASP A 3 -10.30 0.98 16.82
CA ASP A 3 -8.88 0.84 16.52
C ASP A 3 -8.75 0.40 15.06
N ILE A 4 -7.90 1.09 14.29
CA ILE A 4 -7.64 0.74 12.89
C ILE A 4 -6.85 -0.58 12.90
N GLU A 5 -7.38 -1.61 12.23
CA GLU A 5 -6.67 -2.87 12.06
C GLU A 5 -5.55 -2.68 11.01
N LEU A 6 -4.33 -3.11 11.35
CA LEU A 6 -3.12 -2.87 10.56
C LEU A 6 -2.54 -4.17 10.01
N LEU A 7 -1.88 -4.07 8.86
CA LEU A 7 -1.19 -5.22 8.27
C LEU A 7 0.17 -5.43 8.95
N CYS A 8 0.54 -6.70 9.10
CA CYS A 8 1.87 -7.13 9.52
C CYS A 8 2.73 -7.58 8.32
N ILE A 9 3.98 -7.96 8.57
CA ILE A 9 4.91 -8.41 7.53
C ILE A 9 4.36 -9.66 6.83
N ASP A 10 3.81 -10.61 7.59
CA ASP A 10 3.30 -11.87 7.05
C ASP A 10 2.15 -11.63 6.08
N ASP A 11 1.28 -10.65 6.34
CA ASP A 11 0.20 -10.27 5.42
C ASP A 11 0.77 -9.80 4.08
N ILE A 12 1.84 -9.01 4.09
CA ILE A 12 2.49 -8.55 2.84
C ILE A 12 3.14 -9.70 2.08
N LEU A 13 3.74 -10.67 2.79
CA LEU A 13 4.33 -11.85 2.16
C LEU A 13 3.27 -12.76 1.56
N ILE A 14 2.12 -12.92 2.23
CA ILE A 14 0.97 -13.66 1.71
C ILE A 14 0.41 -12.96 0.47
N ILE A 15 0.19 -11.65 0.54
CA ILE A 15 -0.27 -10.84 -0.61
C ILE A 15 0.68 -10.99 -1.79
N HIS A 16 2.00 -10.93 -1.57
CA HIS A 16 2.99 -11.13 -2.63
C HIS A 16 2.88 -12.53 -3.25
N LYS A 17 2.85 -13.56 -2.40
CA LYS A 17 2.70 -14.94 -2.85
C LYS A 17 1.44 -15.12 -3.71
N GLU A 18 0.29 -14.68 -3.22
CA GLU A 18 -0.99 -14.80 -3.94
C GLU A 18 -0.98 -14.02 -5.26
N ALA A 19 -0.39 -12.82 -5.29
CA ALA A 19 -0.26 -12.03 -6.51
C ALA A 19 0.63 -12.71 -7.57
N ILE A 20 1.70 -13.40 -7.15
CA ILE A 20 2.55 -14.17 -8.08
C ILE A 20 1.86 -15.44 -8.55
N GLU A 21 1.14 -16.14 -7.67
CA GLU A 21 0.39 -17.35 -8.02
C GLU A 21 -0.73 -17.06 -9.03
N MET A 22 -1.42 -15.92 -8.88
CA MET A 22 -2.55 -15.55 -9.74
C MET A 22 -2.13 -14.98 -11.10
N PHE A 23 -1.08 -14.16 -11.13
CA PHE A 23 -0.73 -13.36 -12.32
C PHE A 23 0.66 -13.66 -12.89
N GLY A 24 1.42 -14.57 -12.27
CA GLY A 24 2.78 -14.90 -12.66
C GLY A 24 3.82 -13.84 -12.25
N GLY A 25 5.09 -14.14 -12.50
CA GLY A 25 6.24 -13.33 -12.09
C GLY A 25 7.22 -14.12 -11.24
N SER A 26 8.27 -13.45 -10.77
CA SER A 26 9.24 -14.07 -9.86
C SER A 26 8.75 -14.05 -8.41
N SER A 27 8.79 -15.22 -7.75
CA SER A 27 8.56 -15.36 -6.31
C SER A 27 9.82 -15.09 -5.47
N GLU A 28 10.94 -14.72 -6.09
CA GLU A 28 12.21 -14.50 -5.40
C GLU A 28 12.21 -13.22 -4.56
N TYR A 29 12.93 -13.30 -3.44
CA TYR A 29 13.17 -12.19 -2.53
C TYR A 29 14.62 -11.73 -2.63
N TYR A 30 14.84 -10.44 -2.41
CA TYR A 30 16.17 -9.93 -2.11
C TYR A 30 16.57 -10.34 -0.69
N GLN A 31 17.88 -10.32 -0.40
CA GLN A 31 18.39 -10.61 0.94
C GLN A 31 17.80 -9.68 2.01
N ASP A 32 17.44 -8.46 1.64
CA ASP A 32 16.89 -7.42 2.52
C ASP A 32 15.39 -7.19 2.36
N SER A 33 14.66 -8.04 1.63
CA SER A 33 13.21 -7.88 1.39
C SER A 33 12.40 -7.68 2.67
N ILE A 34 12.64 -8.51 3.70
CA ILE A 34 11.93 -8.42 4.98
C ILE A 34 12.19 -7.08 5.67
N THR A 35 13.44 -6.60 5.64
CA THR A 35 13.81 -5.30 6.23
C THR A 35 13.13 -4.14 5.50
N ARG A 36 13.02 -4.21 4.16
CA ARG A 36 12.31 -3.21 3.35
C ARG A 36 10.81 -3.20 3.61
N VAL A 37 10.18 -4.37 3.71
CA VAL A 37 8.76 -4.46 4.07
C VAL A 37 8.53 -3.92 5.47
N LYS A 38 9.37 -4.30 6.43
CA LYS A 38 9.29 -3.84 7.82
C LYS A 38 9.35 -2.32 7.92
N SER A 39 10.26 -1.66 7.19
CA SER A 39 10.38 -0.20 7.24
C SER A 39 9.18 0.55 6.67
N ILE A 40 8.33 -0.12 5.88
CA ILE A 40 7.07 0.42 5.37
C ILE A 40 5.94 0.14 6.37
N ILE A 41 5.85 -1.09 6.85
CA ILE A 41 4.81 -1.52 7.82
C ILE A 41 4.92 -0.75 9.14
N ASP A 42 6.13 -0.44 9.60
CA ASP A 42 6.35 0.35 10.81
C ASP A 42 5.77 1.77 10.69
N GLN A 43 5.65 2.34 9.47
CA GLN A 43 5.07 3.68 9.25
C GLN A 43 3.55 3.71 9.42
N GLN A 44 2.88 2.56 9.54
CA GLN A 44 1.46 2.51 9.89
C GLN A 44 1.22 2.92 11.35
N TYR A 45 2.24 2.90 12.20
CA TYR A 45 2.09 3.20 13.62
C TYR A 45 2.44 4.67 13.92
N PRO A 46 1.81 5.28 14.94
CA PRO A 46 2.25 6.58 15.44
C PRO A 46 3.70 6.53 15.95
N HIS A 47 4.47 7.57 15.65
CA HIS A 47 5.83 7.73 16.17
C HIS A 47 5.88 8.97 17.07
N PHE A 48 6.33 8.80 18.33
CA PHE A 48 6.45 9.90 19.30
C PHE A 48 5.18 10.75 19.41
N ASP A 49 4.03 10.10 19.59
CA ASP A 49 2.69 10.71 19.68
C ASP A 49 2.20 11.43 18.41
N TYR A 50 2.92 11.31 17.30
CA TYR A 50 2.51 11.82 16.00
C TYR A 50 2.23 10.68 15.03
N ASP A 51 0.96 10.52 14.66
CA ASP A 51 0.57 9.64 13.56
C ASP A 51 0.56 10.43 12.25
N LYS A 52 1.55 10.17 11.39
CA LYS A 52 1.65 10.80 10.07
C LYS A 52 0.47 10.41 9.16
N TYR A 53 -0.11 9.22 9.36
CA TYR A 53 -1.17 8.66 8.55
C TYR A 53 -2.35 8.24 9.43
N PRO A 54 -3.10 9.20 10.02
CA PRO A 54 -4.04 8.93 11.11
C PRO A 54 -5.36 8.27 10.69
N THR A 55 -5.58 8.01 9.40
CA THR A 55 -6.84 7.42 8.89
C THR A 55 -6.54 6.14 8.12
N PRO A 56 -7.50 5.18 8.05
CA PRO A 56 -7.32 3.95 7.27
C PRO A 56 -6.95 4.25 5.80
N PHE A 57 -7.59 5.25 5.19
CA PHE A 57 -7.26 5.70 3.83
C PHE A 57 -5.83 6.24 3.69
N LYS A 58 -5.35 7.04 4.65
CA LYS A 58 -3.96 7.54 4.60
C LYS A 58 -2.95 6.41 4.79
N LYS A 59 -3.23 5.45 5.67
CA LYS A 59 -2.37 4.26 5.85
C LYS A 59 -2.39 3.38 4.59
N ALA A 60 -3.54 3.18 3.96
CA ALA A 60 -3.68 2.46 2.71
C ALA A 60 -2.89 3.13 1.56
N SER A 61 -3.01 4.44 1.41
CA SER A 61 -2.25 5.21 0.42
C SER A 61 -0.75 5.14 0.64
N MET A 62 -0.31 5.24 1.89
CA MET A 62 1.09 5.07 2.29
C MET A 62 1.62 3.70 1.89
N LEU A 63 0.88 2.63 2.22
CA LEU A 63 1.25 1.26 1.85
C LEU A 63 1.33 1.11 0.32
N TRP A 64 0.33 1.58 -0.43
CA TRP A 64 0.33 1.49 -1.89
C TRP A 64 1.57 2.14 -2.48
N TYR A 65 1.84 3.38 -2.07
CA TYR A 65 2.97 4.13 -2.59
C TYR A 65 4.30 3.44 -2.26
N PHE A 66 4.60 3.21 -0.98
CA PHE A 66 5.93 2.75 -0.60
C PHE A 66 6.21 1.30 -1.00
N LEU A 67 5.23 0.39 -0.96
CA LEU A 67 5.42 -0.98 -1.45
C LEU A 67 5.66 -1.00 -2.96
N THR A 68 5.03 -0.08 -3.70
CA THR A 68 5.29 0.09 -5.13
C THR A 68 6.69 0.64 -5.39
N LYS A 69 7.16 1.63 -4.62
CA LYS A 69 8.39 2.39 -4.88
C LYS A 69 9.66 1.78 -4.29
N ASN A 70 9.59 1.06 -3.17
CA ASN A 70 10.78 0.60 -2.47
C ASN A 70 11.37 -0.72 -3.02
N HIS A 71 10.76 -1.29 -4.08
CA HIS A 71 11.23 -2.53 -4.71
C HIS A 71 11.54 -3.62 -3.66
N CYS A 72 10.56 -3.93 -2.81
CA CYS A 72 10.74 -4.91 -1.74
C CYS A 72 10.96 -6.33 -2.28
N PHE A 73 10.42 -6.62 -3.47
CA PHE A 73 10.46 -7.94 -4.11
C PHE A 73 11.09 -7.86 -5.49
N VAL A 74 11.57 -8.98 -6.02
CA VAL A 74 12.13 -9.06 -7.39
C VAL A 74 11.07 -8.70 -8.44
N ASP A 75 9.83 -9.13 -8.21
CA ASP A 75 8.67 -8.82 -9.04
C ASP A 75 7.42 -8.67 -8.17
N GLY A 76 6.37 -8.04 -8.71
CA GLY A 76 5.06 -7.95 -8.06
C GLY A 76 4.83 -6.69 -7.24
N ASN A 77 5.83 -5.80 -7.07
CA ASN A 77 5.75 -4.63 -6.18
C ASN A 77 4.49 -3.75 -6.38
N LYS A 78 4.13 -3.44 -7.63
CA LYS A 78 2.91 -2.68 -7.95
C LYS A 78 1.63 -3.37 -7.46
N ARG A 79 1.55 -4.68 -7.68
CA ARG A 79 0.42 -5.53 -7.28
C ARG A 79 0.34 -5.62 -5.76
N VAL A 80 1.48 -5.85 -5.10
CA VAL A 80 1.57 -5.88 -3.63
C VAL A 80 1.12 -4.57 -3.02
N GLY A 81 1.55 -3.43 -3.55
CA GLY A 81 1.10 -2.13 -3.05
C GLY A 81 -0.40 -1.95 -3.16
N PHE A 82 -0.99 -2.24 -4.33
CA PHE A 82 -2.44 -2.13 -4.53
C PHE A 82 -3.24 -3.07 -3.60
N TYR A 83 -2.85 -4.35 -3.53
CA TYR A 83 -3.54 -5.31 -2.70
C TYR A 83 -3.36 -5.03 -1.21
N ALA A 84 -2.20 -4.56 -0.74
CA ALA A 84 -2.02 -4.16 0.65
C ALA A 84 -2.95 -3.00 1.03
N ALA A 85 -3.08 -1.99 0.17
CA ALA A 85 -4.01 -0.89 0.39
C ALA A 85 -5.47 -1.36 0.43
N THR A 86 -5.84 -2.22 -0.52
CA THR A 86 -7.20 -2.76 -0.64
C THR A 86 -7.56 -3.66 0.55
N VAL A 87 -6.65 -4.56 0.95
CA VAL A 87 -6.86 -5.45 2.09
C VAL A 87 -6.97 -4.64 3.39
N LEU A 88 -6.10 -3.64 3.61
CA LEU A 88 -6.19 -2.77 4.78
C LEU A 88 -7.58 -2.11 4.88
N LEU A 89 -8.10 -1.59 3.76
CA LEU A 89 -9.43 -0.97 3.75
C LEU A 89 -10.54 -2.01 3.97
N LYS A 90 -10.43 -3.19 3.38
CA LYS A 90 -11.41 -4.28 3.54
C LYS A 90 -11.53 -4.79 4.97
N ILE A 91 -10.40 -5.02 5.66
CA ILE A 91 -10.43 -5.46 7.07
C ILE A 91 -10.96 -4.37 8.00
N ASN A 92 -10.87 -3.09 7.60
CA ASN A 92 -11.44 -1.95 8.31
C ASN A 92 -12.88 -1.60 7.87
N GLY A 93 -13.57 -2.52 7.19
CA GLY A 93 -15.00 -2.40 6.89
C GLY A 93 -15.37 -1.63 5.63
N TYR A 94 -14.41 -1.29 4.77
CA TYR A 94 -14.66 -0.64 3.48
C TYR A 94 -14.70 -1.65 2.33
N SER A 95 -15.46 -1.36 1.27
CA SER A 95 -15.55 -2.20 0.07
C SER A 95 -15.11 -1.43 -1.16
N ASP A 96 -14.30 -2.03 -2.04
CA ASP A 96 -13.84 -1.37 -3.26
C ASP A 96 -14.92 -1.37 -4.36
N LEU A 97 -15.02 -0.23 -5.03
CA LEU A 97 -15.73 -0.05 -6.30
C LEU A 97 -14.73 0.30 -7.43
N ILE A 98 -13.46 -0.03 -7.24
CA ILE A 98 -12.38 0.28 -8.18
C ILE A 98 -12.46 -0.68 -9.36
N ASP A 99 -12.54 -0.12 -10.56
CA ASP A 99 -12.40 -0.88 -11.81
C ASP A 99 -10.93 -1.26 -12.07
N ASP A 100 -10.70 -2.43 -12.68
CA ASP A 100 -9.36 -2.96 -12.93
C ASP A 100 -8.49 -2.02 -13.78
N ASP A 101 -9.07 -1.36 -14.80
CA ASP A 101 -8.33 -0.43 -15.66
C ASP A 101 -7.92 0.81 -14.86
N GLU A 102 -8.82 1.32 -14.01
CA GLU A 102 -8.55 2.46 -13.14
C GLU A 102 -7.47 2.14 -12.08
N ALA A 103 -7.53 0.96 -11.45
CA ALA A 103 -6.49 0.50 -10.53
C ALA A 103 -5.13 0.40 -11.23
N TYR A 104 -5.11 -0.13 -12.46
CA TYR A 104 -3.92 -0.28 -13.26
C TYR A 104 -3.31 1.08 -13.63
N GLU A 105 -4.11 2.02 -14.13
CA GLU A 105 -3.67 3.38 -14.45
C GLU A 105 -3.06 4.07 -13.24
N LYS A 106 -3.72 3.97 -12.08
CA LYS A 106 -3.21 4.55 -10.84
C LYS A 106 -1.90 3.91 -10.38
N ALA A 107 -1.75 2.59 -10.50
CA ALA A 107 -0.51 1.89 -10.17
C ALA A 107 0.66 2.31 -11.10
N ILE A 108 0.38 2.55 -12.38
CA ILE A 108 1.37 3.07 -13.33
C ILE A 108 1.77 4.50 -12.98
N GLU A 109 0.80 5.37 -12.67
CA GLU A 109 1.05 6.75 -12.20
C GLU A 109 2.02 6.73 -11.01
N ILE A 110 1.69 5.98 -9.95
CA ILE A 110 2.53 5.85 -8.74
C ILE A 110 3.96 5.43 -9.12
N THR A 111 4.09 4.43 -10.01
CA THR A 111 5.40 3.91 -10.43
C THR A 111 6.27 5.01 -11.07
N CYS A 112 5.67 5.86 -11.89
CA CYS A 112 6.37 6.92 -12.62
C CYS A 112 6.74 8.13 -11.74
N LEU A 113 6.15 8.27 -10.55
CA LEU A 113 6.41 9.39 -9.65
C LEU A 113 7.81 9.35 -9.03
N HIS A 114 8.41 10.52 -8.87
CA HIS A 114 9.68 10.70 -8.16
C HIS A 114 9.52 11.85 -7.17
N LEU A 115 8.82 11.58 -6.06
CA LEU A 115 8.43 12.60 -5.08
C LEU A 115 9.23 12.39 -3.79
N THR A 116 9.55 13.49 -3.11
CA THR A 116 10.21 13.51 -1.80
C THR A 116 9.66 14.67 -0.97
N GLY A 117 9.87 14.65 0.34
CA GLY A 117 9.50 15.75 1.23
C GLY A 117 8.00 16.07 1.18
N GLU A 118 7.69 17.38 1.11
CA GLU A 118 6.31 17.88 1.12
C GLU A 118 5.48 17.42 -0.08
N ASP A 119 6.09 17.29 -1.26
CA ASP A 119 5.39 16.83 -2.47
C ASP A 119 4.91 15.38 -2.33
N LEU A 120 5.72 14.53 -1.68
CA LEU A 120 5.31 13.16 -1.36
C LEU A 120 4.15 13.15 -0.37
N ASP A 121 4.23 13.96 0.68
CA ASP A 121 3.20 14.02 1.71
C ASP A 121 1.87 14.49 1.12
N GLN A 122 1.91 15.50 0.25
CA GLN A 122 0.75 15.98 -0.49
C GLN A 122 0.17 14.89 -1.41
N TYR A 123 1.01 14.14 -2.12
CA TYR A 123 0.53 13.05 -2.98
C TYR A 123 -0.15 11.93 -2.19
N ILE A 124 0.37 11.55 -1.01
CA ILE A 124 -0.30 10.54 -0.17
C ILE A 124 -1.68 11.03 0.26
N ILE A 125 -1.86 12.33 0.55
CA ILE A 125 -3.17 12.91 0.88
C ILE A 125 -4.11 12.83 -0.33
N GLU A 126 -3.64 13.17 -1.52
CA GLU A 126 -4.42 13.09 -2.76
C GLU A 126 -4.83 11.66 -3.08
N LEU A 127 -3.90 10.71 -2.96
CA LEU A 127 -4.17 9.29 -3.12
C LEU A 127 -5.18 8.78 -2.07
N SER A 128 -5.15 9.30 -0.84
CA SER A 128 -6.12 8.93 0.19
C SER A 128 -7.52 9.42 -0.13
N THR A 129 -7.63 10.62 -0.70
CA THR A 129 -8.91 11.18 -1.18
C THR A 129 -9.42 10.40 -2.40
N TRP A 130 -8.50 9.93 -3.26
CA TRP A 130 -8.83 9.10 -4.40
C TRP A 130 -9.38 7.73 -3.96
N LEU A 131 -8.76 7.09 -2.96
CA LEU A 131 -9.23 5.84 -2.38
C LEU A 131 -10.59 6.03 -1.69
N GLU A 132 -10.74 7.07 -0.86
CA GLU A 132 -12.00 7.33 -0.15
C GLU A 132 -13.19 7.37 -1.10
N LYS A 133 -13.09 8.15 -2.18
CA LYS A 133 -14.13 8.23 -3.24
C LYS A 133 -14.51 6.91 -3.92
N ARG A 134 -13.68 5.86 -3.78
CA ARG A 134 -13.86 4.54 -4.41
C ARG A 134 -14.16 3.42 -3.42
N PHE A 135 -14.13 3.73 -2.13
CA PHE A 135 -14.37 2.79 -1.04
C PHE A 135 -15.53 3.22 -0.14
N THR A 136 -16.11 4.40 -0.39
CA THR A 136 -17.32 4.90 0.24
C THR A 136 -18.34 5.26 -0.84
N ASP A 137 -19.55 4.73 -0.73
CA ASP A 137 -20.71 5.03 -1.60
C ASP A 137 -21.09 6.53 -1.61
#